data_AF-A0A853A0A1-F1
#
_entry.id   AF-A0A853A0A1-F1
#
_cell.length_a   1.000
_cell.length_b   1.000
_cell.length_c   1.000
_cell.angle_alpha   90.00
_cell.angle_beta   90.00
_cell.angle_gamma   90.00
#
_symmetry.space_group_name_H-M   'P 1'
#
loop_
_entity.id
_entity.type
_entity.pdbx_description
1 polymer ?
#
loop_
_entity_poly.entity_id
_entity_poly.type
_entity_poly.pdbx_seq_one_letter_code
_entity_poly.pdbx_strand_id
1 'polypeptide(L)'
;MAKAQEQGQRERRERAASEAAQAAGEAAGEALSYEQARDELLDVVRRLEVGGVPLEESLRLWERGEELAALCRSRLEGARARLDAVLAAEREADGPNGAGGPNGAGGPNGTGQ
;
A
#
# COMPACT_ATOMS: atom_id res chain seq x y z
N MET A 1 -22.64 28.06 -5.89
CA MET A 1 -23.18 26.70 -5.72
C MET A 1 -22.17 25.60 -6.07
N ALA A 2 -21.21 25.80 -7.00
CA ALA A 2 -20.18 24.81 -7.35
C ALA A 2 -19.25 24.38 -6.18
N LYS A 3 -18.71 25.34 -5.40
CA LYS A 3 -17.79 25.04 -4.27
C LYS A 3 -18.39 24.12 -3.18
N ALA A 4 -19.71 24.20 -2.96
CA ALA A 4 -20.39 23.37 -1.97
C ALA A 4 -20.53 21.91 -2.44
N GLN A 5 -20.58 21.67 -3.75
CA GLN A 5 -20.65 20.32 -4.31
C GLN A 5 -19.26 19.64 -4.30
N GLU A 6 -18.19 20.40 -4.52
CA GLU A 6 -16.80 19.91 -4.46
C GLU A 6 -16.38 19.52 -3.04
N GLN A 7 -16.74 20.32 -2.01
CA GLN A 7 -16.49 19.98 -0.60
C GLN A 7 -17.20 18.67 -0.20
N GLY A 8 -18.46 18.50 -0.58
CA GLY A 8 -19.21 17.27 -0.29
C GLY A 8 -18.68 16.05 -1.05
N GLN A 9 -18.00 16.22 -2.19
CA GLN A 9 -17.30 15.12 -2.86
C GLN A 9 -16.00 14.75 -2.13
N ARG A 10 -15.24 15.73 -1.65
CA ARG A 10 -13.98 15.53 -0.93
C ARG A 10 -14.17 14.77 0.39
N GLU A 11 -15.18 15.17 1.17
CA GLU A 11 -15.52 14.52 2.45
C GLU A 11 -16.07 13.08 2.26
N ARG A 12 -16.87 12.85 1.21
CA ARG A 12 -17.33 11.48 0.86
C ARG A 12 -16.17 10.59 0.45
N ARG A 13 -15.18 11.15 -0.25
CA ARG A 13 -13.97 10.42 -0.67
C ARG A 13 -13.07 10.08 0.52
N GLU A 14 -12.94 10.98 1.48
CA GLU A 14 -12.22 10.74 2.75
C GLU A 14 -12.92 9.69 3.62
N ARG A 15 -14.25 9.75 3.76
CA ARG A 15 -15.01 8.73 4.51
C ARG A 15 -14.95 7.35 3.83
N ALA A 16 -15.12 7.29 2.52
CA ALA A 16 -15.00 6.05 1.76
C ALA A 16 -13.58 5.45 1.84
N ALA A 17 -12.54 6.29 1.88
CA ALA A 17 -11.16 5.83 2.09
C ALA A 17 -10.94 5.26 3.49
N SER A 18 -11.53 5.88 4.53
CA SER A 18 -11.50 5.38 5.91
C SER A 18 -12.26 4.06 6.07
N GLU A 19 -13.45 3.95 5.45
CA GLU A 19 -14.28 2.74 5.48
C GLU A 19 -13.63 1.58 4.70
N ALA A 20 -12.98 1.85 3.57
CA ALA A 20 -12.21 0.85 2.84
C ALA A 20 -10.97 0.37 3.63
N ALA A 21 -10.32 1.26 4.39
CA ALA A 21 -9.21 0.89 5.26
C ALA A 21 -9.66 0.01 6.45
N GLN A 22 -10.82 0.32 7.06
CA GLN A 22 -11.41 -0.50 8.12
C GLN A 22 -11.95 -1.84 7.62
N ALA A 23 -12.67 -1.87 6.50
CA ALA A 23 -13.18 -3.10 5.90
C ALA A 23 -12.04 -4.05 5.45
N ALA A 24 -10.90 -3.51 5.02
CA ALA A 24 -9.70 -4.30 4.74
C ALA A 24 -9.06 -4.90 6.01
N GLY A 25 -9.23 -4.24 7.17
CA GLY A 25 -8.84 -4.77 8.48
C GLY A 25 -9.77 -5.86 8.99
N GLU A 26 -11.09 -5.75 8.74
CA GLU A 26 -12.10 -6.73 9.16
C GLU A 26 -12.23 -7.95 8.23
N ALA A 27 -12.05 -7.79 6.91
CA ALA A 27 -12.00 -8.92 5.97
C ALA A 27 -10.76 -9.83 6.20
N ALA A 28 -9.75 -9.31 6.92
CA ALA A 28 -8.66 -10.11 7.45
C ALA A 28 -9.03 -10.85 8.76
N GLY A 29 -10.24 -10.69 9.31
CA GLY A 29 -10.66 -11.20 10.62
C GLY A 29 -10.68 -12.73 10.77
N GLU A 30 -10.59 -13.51 9.68
CA GLU A 30 -10.41 -14.96 9.73
C GLU A 30 -8.92 -15.39 9.77
N ALA A 31 -7.99 -14.46 9.51
CA ALA A 31 -6.54 -14.68 9.50
C ALA A 31 -5.80 -13.63 10.36
N LEU A 32 -5.14 -14.04 11.45
CA LEU A 32 -4.28 -13.23 12.38
C LEU A 32 -3.76 -11.93 11.77
N SER A 33 -4.01 -10.73 12.28
CA SER A 33 -3.44 -9.46 11.74
C SER A 33 -1.90 -9.45 11.63
N TYR A 34 -1.30 -8.46 10.94
CA TYR A 34 0.17 -8.35 10.83
C TYR A 34 0.83 -8.26 12.21
N GLU A 35 0.31 -7.39 13.08
CA GLU A 35 0.82 -7.15 14.42
C GLU A 35 0.71 -8.41 15.27
N GLN A 36 -0.43 -9.10 15.22
CA GLN A 36 -0.63 -10.37 15.93
C GLN A 36 0.33 -11.46 15.42
N ALA A 37 0.47 -11.61 14.10
CA ALA A 37 1.38 -12.59 13.53
C ALA A 37 2.85 -12.30 13.88
N ARG A 38 3.24 -11.02 13.89
CA ARG A 38 4.57 -10.57 14.31
C ARG A 38 4.81 -10.86 15.79
N ASP A 39 3.85 -10.55 16.65
CA ASP A 39 3.99 -10.72 18.09
C ASP A 39 4.08 -12.21 18.44
N GLU A 40 3.28 -13.06 17.79
CA GLU A 40 3.38 -14.52 17.92
C GLU A 40 4.73 -15.05 17.41
N LEU A 41 5.24 -14.51 16.28
CA LEU A 41 6.56 -14.88 15.75
C LEU A 41 7.67 -14.53 16.75
N LEU A 42 7.59 -13.36 17.39
CA LEU A 42 8.55 -12.97 18.43
C LEU A 42 8.50 -13.89 19.64
N ASP A 43 7.32 -14.38 20.04
CA ASP A 43 7.19 -15.38 21.10
C ASP A 43 7.84 -16.71 20.70
N VAL A 44 7.61 -17.18 19.46
CA VAL A 44 8.22 -18.40 18.92
C VAL A 44 9.75 -18.30 18.92
N VAL A 45 10.30 -17.20 18.39
CA VAL A 45 11.75 -16.97 18.36
C VAL A 45 12.32 -16.96 19.78
N ARG A 46 11.69 -16.25 20.71
CA ARG A 46 12.13 -16.24 22.13
C ARG A 46 12.16 -17.64 22.73
N ARG A 47 11.15 -18.48 22.47
CA ARG A 47 11.13 -19.87 22.96
C ARG A 47 12.26 -20.71 22.37
N LEU A 48 12.56 -20.54 21.08
CA LEU A 48 13.67 -21.22 20.42
C LEU A 48 15.04 -20.76 20.97
N GLU A 49 15.21 -19.47 21.21
CA GLU A 49 16.45 -18.87 21.76
C GLU A 49 16.75 -19.29 23.19
N VAL A 50 15.72 -19.42 24.04
CA VAL A 50 15.87 -19.95 25.40
C VAL A 50 16.39 -21.40 25.37
N GLY A 51 15.99 -22.17 24.36
CA GLY A 51 16.31 -23.59 24.26
C GLY A 51 15.66 -24.40 25.39
N GLY A 52 16.21 -25.59 25.67
CA GLY A 52 15.71 -26.45 26.75
C GLY A 52 14.38 -27.17 26.47
N VAL A 53 13.83 -27.01 25.26
CA VAL A 53 12.67 -27.79 24.78
C VAL A 53 13.13 -29.03 23.99
N PRO A 54 12.35 -30.14 24.00
CA PRO A 54 12.66 -31.33 23.21
C PRO A 54 12.74 -31.03 21.72
N LEU A 55 13.53 -31.80 20.97
CA LEU A 55 13.72 -31.63 19.52
C LEU A 55 12.39 -31.54 18.76
N GLU A 56 11.44 -32.43 19.05
CA GLU A 56 10.13 -32.44 18.40
C GLU A 56 9.38 -31.12 18.57
N GLU A 57 9.48 -30.52 19.77
CA GLU A 57 8.86 -29.22 20.06
C GLU A 57 9.62 -28.08 19.39
N SER A 58 10.95 -28.15 19.33
CA SER A 58 11.76 -27.19 18.55
C SER A 58 11.39 -27.18 17.07
N LEU A 59 11.13 -28.35 16.48
CA LEU A 59 10.71 -28.46 15.08
C LEU A 59 9.34 -27.85 14.86
N ARG A 60 8.37 -28.12 15.73
CA ARG A 60 7.03 -27.49 15.66
C ARG A 60 7.10 -25.97 15.78
N LEU A 61 7.93 -25.48 16.70
CA LEU A 61 8.15 -24.04 16.87
C LEU A 61 8.77 -23.43 15.61
N TRP A 62 9.75 -24.10 15.01
CA TRP A 62 10.35 -23.64 13.76
C TRP A 62 9.33 -23.60 12.61
N GLU A 63 8.55 -24.67 12.41
CA GLU A 63 7.50 -24.73 11.38
C GLU A 63 6.48 -23.61 11.57
N ARG A 64 6.03 -23.39 12.80
CA ARG A 64 5.11 -22.28 13.12
C ARG A 64 5.75 -20.92 12.85
N GLY A 65 7.03 -20.75 13.15
CA GLY A 65 7.79 -19.55 12.83
C GLY A 65 7.83 -19.26 11.33
N GLU A 66 8.04 -20.29 10.50
CA GLU A 66 8.03 -20.18 9.04
C GLU A 66 6.66 -19.75 8.50
N GLU A 67 5.58 -20.34 9.01
CA GLU A 67 4.20 -19.95 8.66
C GLU A 67 3.92 -18.48 8.99
N LEU A 68 4.27 -18.04 10.20
CA LEU A 68 4.07 -16.67 10.65
C LEU A 68 4.91 -15.67 9.84
N ALA A 69 6.14 -16.04 9.51
CA ALA A 69 7.01 -15.23 8.66
C ALA A 69 6.44 -15.09 7.24
N ALA A 70 5.90 -16.17 6.67
CA ALA A 70 5.24 -16.14 5.37
C ALA A 70 3.99 -15.24 5.38
N LEU A 71 3.17 -15.34 6.43
CA LEU A 71 2.01 -14.48 6.62
C LEU A 71 2.40 -13.00 6.70
N CYS A 72 3.42 -12.67 7.50
CA CYS A 72 3.94 -11.31 7.61
C CYS A 72 4.41 -10.76 6.26
N ARG A 73 5.16 -11.56 5.48
CA ARG A 73 5.62 -11.16 4.14
C ARG A 73 4.45 -10.86 3.21
N SER A 74 3.48 -11.79 3.11
CA SER A 74 2.31 -11.63 2.25
C SER A 74 1.52 -10.36 2.55
N ARG A 75 1.38 -10.00 3.84
CA ARG A 75 0.72 -8.76 4.23
C ARG A 75 1.46 -7.51 3.80
N LEU A 76 2.78 -7.48 3.98
CA LEU A 76 3.61 -6.35 3.59
C LEU A 76 3.63 -6.19 2.06
N GLU A 77 3.70 -7.29 1.32
CA GLU A 77 3.59 -7.30 -0.14
C GLU A 77 2.24 -6.75 -0.60
N GLY A 78 1.14 -7.19 0.00
CA GLY A 78 -0.20 -6.69 -0.29
C GLY A 78 -0.36 -5.19 0.02
N ALA A 79 0.21 -4.72 1.14
CA ALA A 79 0.23 -3.30 1.47
C ALA A 79 1.05 -2.49 0.47
N ARG A 80 2.21 -3.01 0.06
CA ARG A 80 3.07 -2.38 -0.94
C ARG A 80 2.37 -2.25 -2.29
N ALA A 81 1.75 -3.31 -2.78
CA ALA A 81 1.02 -3.30 -4.04
C ALA A 81 -0.10 -2.25 -4.06
N ARG A 82 -0.81 -2.06 -2.93
CA ARG A 82 -1.84 -1.02 -2.81
C ARG A 82 -1.24 0.39 -2.89
N LEU A 83 -0.11 0.64 -2.21
CA LEU A 83 0.58 1.93 -2.29
C LEU A 83 1.05 2.21 -3.71
N ASP A 84 1.65 1.23 -4.37
CA ASP A 84 2.13 1.38 -5.76
C ASP A 84 0.95 1.67 -6.72
N ALA A 85 -0.21 1.05 -6.52
CA ALA A 85 -1.42 1.32 -7.31
C ALA A 85 -1.95 2.76 -7.11
N VAL A 86 -1.96 3.26 -5.87
CA VAL A 86 -2.36 4.65 -5.58
C VAL A 86 -1.40 5.64 -6.24
N LEU A 87 -0.09 5.42 -6.11
CA LEU A 87 0.93 6.27 -6.72
C LEU A 87 0.86 6.27 -8.26
N ALA A 88 0.54 5.13 -8.87
CA ALA A 88 0.33 5.03 -10.32
C ALA A 88 -0.89 5.85 -10.76
N ALA A 89 -2.02 5.71 -10.06
CA ALA A 89 -3.25 6.46 -10.35
C ALA A 89 -3.06 7.98 -10.20
N GLU A 90 -2.28 8.43 -9.21
CA GLU A 90 -1.94 9.85 -9.04
C GLU A 90 -1.12 10.40 -10.21
N ARG A 91 -0.14 9.63 -10.72
CA ARG A 91 0.66 10.03 -11.90
C ARG A 91 -0.16 10.09 -13.18
N GLU A 92 -1.11 9.18 -13.35
CA GLU A 92 -2.03 9.20 -14.49
C GLU A 92 -3.01 10.38 -14.42
N ALA A 93 -3.45 10.74 -13.21
CA ALA A 93 -4.30 11.92 -12.98
C ALA A 93 -3.55 13.25 -13.22
N ASP A 94 -2.22 13.27 -13.11
CA ASP A 94 -1.33 14.42 -13.35
C ASP A 94 -0.78 14.49 -14.80
N GLY A 95 -1.24 13.60 -15.70
CA GLY A 95 -0.84 13.56 -17.12
C GLY A 95 -1.30 14.79 -17.95
N PRO A 96 -0.65 15.09 -19.10
CA PRO A 96 -0.35 16.45 -19.55
C PRO A 96 -1.57 17.14 -20.17
N ASN A 97 -2.37 17.80 -19.33
CA ASN A 97 -3.28 18.85 -19.78
C ASN A 97 -2.96 20.20 -19.12
N GLY A 98 -1.68 20.55 -19.13
CA GLY A 98 -1.25 21.94 -19.18
C GLY A 98 -1.20 22.39 -20.63
N ALA A 99 -2.34 22.85 -21.15
CA ALA A 99 -2.45 23.41 -22.49
C ALA A 99 -1.46 24.58 -22.69
N GLY A 100 -0.39 24.34 -23.45
CA GLY A 100 0.33 25.36 -24.22
C GLY A 100 -0.15 25.31 -25.66
N GLY A 101 -1.35 25.82 -25.92
CA GLY A 101 -1.94 25.87 -27.27
C GLY A 101 -1.17 26.79 -28.24
N PRO A 102 -1.38 26.61 -29.56
CA PRO A 102 -0.52 27.12 -30.62
C PRO A 102 -0.77 28.59 -30.95
N ASN A 103 0.29 29.42 -30.95
CA ASN A 103 0.29 30.76 -31.54
C ASN A 103 1.76 31.15 -31.81
N GLY A 104 2.19 31.70 -32.93
CA GLY A 104 1.53 32.28 -34.08
C GLY A 104 2.63 32.77 -35.04
N ALA A 105 2.25 32.98 -36.29
CA ALA A 105 3.10 33.24 -37.44
C ALA A 105 3.91 34.56 -37.43
N GLY A 106 4.90 34.62 -38.34
CA GLY A 106 5.51 35.83 -38.91
C GLY A 106 6.99 35.98 -38.54
N GLY A 107 7.97 36.10 -39.43
CA GLY A 107 8.06 36.41 -40.86
C GLY A 107 9.56 36.62 -41.22
N PRO A 108 9.90 36.96 -42.47
CA PRO A 108 11.11 36.46 -43.14
C PRO A 108 12.32 37.42 -43.16
N ASN A 109 13.55 36.89 -43.05
CA ASN A 109 14.81 37.45 -43.61
C ASN A 109 15.99 36.53 -43.21
N GLY A 110 17.03 36.28 -44.00
CA GLY A 110 17.48 36.98 -45.19
C GLY A 110 18.59 36.22 -45.93
N THR A 111 18.63 36.56 -47.20
CA THR A 111 19.55 36.29 -48.31
C THR A 111 21.07 36.38 -48.01
N GLY A 112 21.85 35.57 -48.76
CA GLY A 112 23.22 35.88 -49.21
C GLY A 112 24.34 35.28 -48.35
N GLN A 113 25.38 34.63 -48.88
CA GLN A 113 25.90 34.42 -50.23
C GLN A 113 26.59 33.05 -50.28
#